data_AF-A0A5D4IRF7-F1
#
_entry.id   AF-A0A5D4IRF7-F1
#
_cell.length_a   1.000
_cell.length_b   1.000
_cell.length_c   1.000
_cell.angle_alpha   90.00
_cell.angle_beta   90.00
_cell.angle_gamma   90.00
#
_symmetry.space_group_name_H-M   'P 1'
#
loop_
_entity.id
_entity.type
_entity.pdbx_description
1 polymer ?
#
loop_
_entity_poly.entity_id
_entity_poly.type
_entity_poly.pdbx_seq_one_letter_code
_entity_poly.pdbx_strand_id
1 'polypeptide(L)'
;MPVYDSGMLIALADRKAKAVALHEGMRTSAHRALVLGPVLAQVWRPRPSLIHALAGALKDCTVPQARSSEPPMRETKAGRPECLACATGPDITDWRRIGAALGQAALPVKKRPDAVDAWVALAAARHGSAVIFTSDPDDLQAYLAVLQPPDVHVVPV
;
A
#
# COMPACT_ATOMS: atom_id res chain seq x y z
N MET A 1 5.43 -2.59 -8.81
CA MET A 1 5.62 -1.60 -7.73
C MET A 1 4.94 -2.09 -6.46
N PRO A 2 5.62 -2.13 -5.30
CA PRO A 2 5.05 -2.74 -4.08
C PRO A 2 4.09 -1.77 -3.38
N VAL A 3 2.92 -2.24 -2.96
CA VAL A 3 1.96 -1.49 -2.12
C VAL A 3 1.74 -2.29 -0.84
N TYR A 4 1.91 -1.64 0.31
CA TYR A 4 1.70 -2.27 1.61
C TYR A 4 0.36 -1.84 2.16
N ASP A 5 -0.49 -2.83 2.41
CA ASP A 5 -1.69 -2.69 3.20
C ASP A 5 -1.36 -2.78 4.72
N SER A 6 -2.34 -2.46 5.56
CA SER A 6 -2.29 -2.58 7.01
C SER A 6 -1.83 -3.97 7.46
N GLY A 7 -2.30 -5.04 6.81
CA GLY A 7 -1.89 -6.41 7.13
C GLY A 7 -0.39 -6.65 6.99
N MET A 8 0.24 -6.09 5.94
CA MET A 8 1.70 -6.19 5.74
C MET A 8 2.48 -5.40 6.79
N LEU A 9 2.05 -4.19 7.14
CA LEU A 9 2.71 -3.42 8.21
C LEU A 9 2.62 -4.12 9.57
N ILE A 10 1.45 -4.68 9.91
CA ILE A 10 1.28 -5.47 11.13
C ILE A 10 2.22 -6.69 11.10
N ALA A 11 2.26 -7.43 10.00
CA ALA A 11 3.14 -8.58 9.85
C ALA A 11 4.63 -8.23 9.99
N LEU A 12 5.06 -7.06 9.48
CA LEU A 12 6.42 -6.55 9.68
C LEU A 12 6.69 -6.15 11.13
N ALA A 13 5.74 -5.48 11.80
CA ALA A 13 5.86 -5.13 13.22
C ALA A 13 5.99 -6.39 14.10
N ASP A 14 5.25 -7.45 13.77
CA ASP A 14 5.30 -8.74 14.44
C ASP A 14 6.51 -9.61 14.01
N ARG A 15 7.33 -9.12 13.08
CA ARG A 15 8.50 -9.82 12.51
C ARG A 15 8.16 -11.19 11.93
N LYS A 16 7.00 -11.33 11.28
CA LYS A 16 6.63 -12.56 10.56
C LYS A 16 7.67 -12.82 9.46
N ALA A 17 8.25 -14.02 9.45
CA ALA A 17 9.37 -14.36 8.57
C ALA A 17 9.08 -14.10 7.08
N LYS A 18 7.86 -14.46 6.63
CA LYS A 18 7.42 -14.22 5.25
C LYS A 18 7.36 -12.73 4.90
N ALA A 19 6.75 -11.91 5.76
CA ALA A 19 6.68 -10.47 5.57
C ALA A 19 8.08 -9.82 5.53
N VAL A 20 8.98 -10.22 6.44
CA VAL A 20 10.36 -9.74 6.45
C VAL A 20 11.08 -10.11 5.15
N ALA A 21 10.98 -11.37 4.69
CA ALA A 21 11.59 -11.81 3.45
C ALA A 21 11.06 -11.06 2.22
N LEU A 22 9.75 -10.83 2.15
CA LEU A 22 9.12 -10.05 1.09
C LEU A 22 9.59 -8.59 1.13
N HIS A 23 9.69 -7.97 2.30
CA HIS A 23 10.18 -6.61 2.45
C HIS A 23 11.64 -6.46 1.99
N GLU A 24 12.52 -7.34 2.45
CA GLU A 24 13.93 -7.35 2.02
C GLU A 24 14.07 -7.53 0.51
N GLY A 25 13.28 -8.44 -0.08
CA GLY A 25 13.26 -8.64 -1.54
C GLY A 25 12.85 -7.39 -2.33
N MET A 26 12.02 -6.52 -1.75
CA MET A 26 11.58 -5.27 -2.38
C MET A 26 12.54 -4.10 -2.18
N ARG A 27 13.59 -4.22 -1.36
CA ARG A 27 14.53 -3.10 -1.14
C ARG A 27 15.29 -2.70 -2.41
N THR A 28 15.35 -3.58 -3.40
CA THR A 28 15.99 -3.35 -4.70
C THR A 28 15.02 -2.85 -5.76
N SER A 29 13.71 -2.73 -5.48
CA SER A 29 12.75 -2.23 -6.47
C SER A 29 12.98 -0.74 -6.76
N ALA A 30 12.85 -0.36 -8.04
CA ALA A 30 13.03 1.02 -8.48
C ALA A 30 12.09 2.00 -7.76
N HIS A 31 10.85 1.59 -7.55
CA HIS A 31 9.88 2.30 -6.72
C HIS A 31 9.90 1.68 -5.31
N ARG A 32 10.07 2.49 -4.27
CA ARG A 32 9.94 2.07 -2.86
C ARG A 32 8.55 1.52 -2.59
N ALA A 33 8.39 0.70 -1.54
CA ALA A 33 7.06 0.23 -1.18
C ALA A 33 6.16 1.42 -0.79
N LEU A 34 4.99 1.50 -1.42
CA LEU A 34 3.98 2.51 -1.16
C LEU A 34 3.23 2.17 0.12
N VAL A 35 3.25 3.08 1.09
CA VAL A 35 2.46 3.02 2.33
C VAL A 35 1.58 4.25 2.38
N LEU A 36 0.26 4.10 2.28
CA LEU A 36 -0.65 5.24 2.34
C LEU A 36 -0.72 5.79 3.78
N GLY A 37 -0.86 7.11 3.92
CA GLY A 37 -0.98 7.76 5.23
C GLY A 37 -2.07 7.14 6.13
N PRO A 38 -3.30 6.89 5.62
CA PRO A 38 -4.34 6.20 6.38
C PRO A 38 -3.97 4.77 6.81
N VAL A 39 -3.25 4.01 5.97
CA VAL A 39 -2.75 2.66 6.32
C VAL A 39 -1.76 2.75 7.49
N LEU A 40 -0.80 3.67 7.41
CA LEU A 40 0.14 3.91 8.51
C LEU A 40 -0.60 4.31 9.79
N ALA A 41 -1.59 5.21 9.69
CA ALA A 41 -2.38 5.68 10.82
C ALA A 41 -3.22 4.56 11.47
N GLN A 42 -3.79 3.64 10.69
CA GLN A 42 -4.53 2.49 11.20
C GLN A 42 -3.66 1.58 12.07
N VAL A 43 -2.40 1.37 11.68
CA VAL A 43 -1.48 0.44 12.35
C VAL A 43 -0.70 1.08 13.51
N TRP A 44 -0.36 2.36 13.43
CA TRP A 44 0.52 3.01 14.40
C TRP A 44 -0.05 3.03 15.82
N ARG A 45 0.73 2.57 16.81
CA ARG A 45 0.40 2.67 18.24
C ARG A 45 1.64 3.11 19.02
N PRO A 46 1.52 3.91 20.08
CA PRO A 46 2.67 4.46 20.81
C PRO A 46 3.33 3.43 21.75
N ARG A 47 3.71 2.27 21.21
CA ARG A 47 4.41 1.20 21.92
C ARG A 47 5.88 1.15 21.43
N PRO A 48 6.89 1.20 22.31
CA PRO A 48 8.29 1.30 21.89
C PRO A 48 8.74 0.24 20.88
N SER A 49 8.31 -1.01 21.06
CA SER A 49 8.64 -2.12 20.16
C SER A 49 8.07 -1.93 18.75
N LEU A 50 6.81 -1.49 18.64
CA LEU A 50 6.15 -1.21 17.37
C LEU A 50 6.79 -0.02 16.67
N ILE A 51 7.05 1.06 17.42
CA ILE A 51 7.72 2.26 16.89
C ILE A 51 9.07 1.87 16.28
N HIS A 52 9.90 1.13 17.02
CA HIS A 52 11.21 0.71 16.54
C HIS A 52 11.12 -0.18 15.30
N ALA A 53 10.23 -1.18 15.31
CA ALA A 53 10.07 -2.10 14.18
C ALA A 53 9.63 -1.37 12.90
N LEU A 54 8.56 -0.56 12.99
CA LEU A 54 8.02 0.15 11.82
C LEU A 54 8.92 1.30 11.35
N ALA A 55 9.59 2.02 12.26
CA ALA A 55 10.54 3.06 11.86
C ALA A 55 11.71 2.49 11.03
N GLY A 56 12.11 1.23 11.28
CA GLY A 56 13.08 0.53 10.45
C GLY A 56 12.54 0.28 9.04
N ALA A 57 11.37 -0.36 8.92
CA ALA A 57 10.76 -0.70 7.64
C ALA A 57 10.40 0.54 6.79
N LEU A 58 9.93 1.62 7.43
CA LEU A 58 9.49 2.83 6.73
C LEU A 58 10.63 3.57 6.02
N LYS A 59 11.90 3.37 6.41
CA LYS A 59 13.07 3.92 5.69
C LYS A 59 13.21 3.36 4.27
N ASP A 60 12.59 2.21 4.01
CA ASP A 60 12.57 1.59 2.69
C ASP A 60 11.23 1.74 1.96
N CYS A 61 10.28 2.44 2.57
CA CYS A 61 8.97 2.74 2.02
C CYS A 61 8.87 4.22 1.62
N THR A 62 7.78 4.57 0.94
CA THR A 62 7.35 5.95 0.72
C THR A 62 5.93 6.12 1.24
N VAL A 63 5.69 7.23 1.92
CA VAL A 63 4.37 7.71 2.33
C VAL A 63 4.10 8.99 1.52
N PRO A 64 3.34 8.90 0.40
CA PRO A 64 3.12 10.05 -0.47
C PRO A 64 2.49 11.22 0.31
N GLN A 65 2.85 12.44 -0.08
CA GLN A 65 2.38 13.69 0.53
C GLN A 65 2.84 13.91 1.98
N ALA A 66 3.53 12.96 2.62
CA ALA A 66 4.20 13.20 3.89
C ALA A 66 5.56 13.86 3.65
N ARG A 67 5.71 15.12 4.11
CA ARG A 67 6.92 15.95 3.90
C ARG A 67 8.23 15.25 4.26
N SER A 68 8.23 14.45 5.33
CA SER A 68 9.41 13.76 5.86
C SER A 68 9.60 12.36 5.29
N SER A 69 8.79 11.94 4.32
CA SER A 69 8.91 10.62 3.70
C SER A 69 10.08 10.59 2.73
N GLU A 70 10.68 9.40 2.61
CA GLU A 70 11.53 9.08 1.48
C GLU A 70 10.78 9.29 0.14
N PRO A 71 11.47 9.77 -0.91
CA PRO A 71 10.91 9.88 -2.25
C PRO A 71 10.44 8.53 -2.80
N PRO A 72 9.37 8.48 -3.60
CA PRO A 72 8.83 7.22 -4.13
C PRO A 72 9.82 6.44 -5.00
N MET A 73 10.53 7.13 -5.88
CA MET A 73 11.53 6.53 -6.75
C MET A 73 12.91 6.60 -6.12
N ARG A 74 13.65 5.48 -6.21
CA ARG A 74 15.05 5.44 -5.84
C ARG A 74 15.89 6.20 -6.87
N GLU A 75 17.00 6.75 -6.40
CA GLU A 75 17.93 7.49 -7.24
C GLU A 75 18.67 6.55 -8.21
N THR A 76 18.92 7.05 -9.42
CA THR A 76 19.63 6.33 -10.47
C THR A 76 20.83 7.15 -10.95
N LYS A 77 21.70 6.56 -11.78
CA LYS A 77 22.80 7.30 -12.41
C LYS A 77 22.34 8.46 -13.30
N ALA A 78 21.11 8.39 -13.82
CA ALA A 78 20.52 9.44 -14.65
C ALA A 78 19.75 10.50 -13.83
N GLY A 79 19.82 10.44 -12.50
CA GLY A 79 19.04 11.27 -11.58
C GLY A 79 17.88 10.50 -10.94
N ARG A 80 16.95 11.22 -10.32
CA ARG A 80 15.80 10.65 -9.60
C ARG A 80 14.53 10.84 -10.43
N PRO A 81 13.96 9.78 -11.02
CA PRO A 81 12.67 9.90 -11.71
C PRO A 81 11.56 10.23 -10.70
N GLU A 82 10.46 10.79 -11.17
CA GLU A 82 9.29 11.08 -10.33
C GLU A 82 8.16 10.09 -10.62
N CYS A 83 7.41 9.74 -9.58
CA CYS A 83 6.16 9.01 -9.74
C CYS A 83 4.99 10.01 -9.72
N LEU A 84 4.38 10.25 -10.89
CA LEU A 84 3.24 11.17 -11.02
C LEU A 84 2.06 10.79 -10.11
N ALA A 85 1.77 9.50 -9.95
CA ALA A 85 0.68 9.03 -9.09
C ALA A 85 0.92 9.37 -7.60
N CYS A 86 2.16 9.20 -7.12
CA CYS A 86 2.55 9.62 -5.77
C CYS A 86 2.59 11.15 -5.61
N ALA A 87 3.04 11.88 -6.64
CA ALA A 87 3.21 13.33 -6.58
C ALA A 87 1.88 14.11 -6.57
N THR A 88 0.86 13.58 -7.23
CA THR A 88 -0.41 14.32 -7.45
C THR A 88 -1.53 13.95 -6.47
N GLY A 89 -1.42 12.84 -5.74
CA GLY A 89 -2.48 12.38 -4.83
C GLY A 89 -3.80 12.08 -5.56
N PRO A 90 -4.86 11.67 -4.84
CA PRO A 90 -6.19 11.41 -5.42
C PRO A 90 -6.97 12.69 -5.73
N ASP A 91 -7.64 12.70 -6.88
CA ASP A 91 -8.60 13.74 -7.24
C ASP A 91 -10.06 13.36 -6.86
N ILE A 92 -11.03 14.22 -7.19
CA ILE A 92 -12.45 13.96 -6.91
C ILE A 92 -12.97 12.71 -7.66
N THR A 93 -12.45 12.45 -8.86
CA THR A 93 -12.84 11.29 -9.66
C THR A 93 -12.35 10.01 -8.99
N ASP A 94 -11.14 10.01 -8.46
CA ASP A 94 -10.59 8.92 -7.66
C ASP A 94 -11.45 8.64 -6.43
N TRP A 95 -11.85 9.68 -5.68
CA TRP A 95 -12.71 9.51 -4.52
C TRP A 95 -14.10 8.94 -4.87
N ARG A 96 -14.66 9.33 -6.02
CA ARG A 96 -15.92 8.75 -6.53
C ARG A 96 -15.75 7.28 -6.90
N ARG A 97 -14.61 6.90 -7.50
CA ARG A 97 -14.28 5.50 -7.82
C ARG A 97 -14.13 4.65 -6.57
N ILE A 98 -13.50 5.18 -5.52
CA ILE A 98 -13.44 4.54 -4.20
C ILE A 98 -14.86 4.32 -3.65
N GLY A 99 -15.70 5.37 -3.67
CA GLY A 99 -17.10 5.27 -3.25
C GLY A 99 -17.90 4.22 -4.02
N ALA A 100 -17.73 4.16 -5.34
CA ALA A 100 -18.37 3.13 -6.17
C ALA A 100 -17.88 1.72 -5.81
N ALA A 101 -16.58 1.54 -5.63
CA ALA A 101 -15.99 0.26 -5.20
C ALA A 101 -16.52 -0.18 -3.84
N LEU A 102 -16.65 0.74 -2.87
CA LEU A 102 -17.25 0.48 -1.56
C LEU A 102 -18.70 -0.01 -1.64
N GLY A 103 -19.49 0.54 -2.56
CA GLY A 103 -20.90 0.18 -2.73
C GLY A 103 -21.15 -1.10 -3.53
N GLN A 104 -20.17 -1.59 -4.28
CA GLN A 104 -20.34 -2.69 -5.25
C GLN A 104 -19.47 -3.92 -4.96
N ALA A 105 -18.39 -3.78 -4.18
CA ALA A 105 -17.50 -4.89 -3.88
C ALA A 105 -18.24 -6.03 -3.18
N ALA A 106 -18.11 -7.24 -3.75
CA ALA A 106 -18.68 -8.45 -3.19
C ALA A 106 -17.78 -8.99 -2.06
N LEU A 107 -17.79 -8.30 -0.92
CA LEU A 107 -16.99 -8.68 0.25
C LEU A 107 -17.53 -9.94 0.94
N PRO A 108 -16.67 -10.69 1.66
CA PRO A 108 -17.12 -11.81 2.49
C PRO A 108 -18.23 -11.38 3.47
N VAL A 109 -19.19 -12.26 3.75
CA VAL A 109 -20.44 -11.94 4.49
C VAL A 109 -20.23 -11.21 5.83
N LYS A 110 -19.11 -11.44 6.50
CA LYS A 110 -18.79 -10.84 7.82
C LYS A 110 -18.00 -9.53 7.73
N LYS A 111 -17.50 -9.18 6.55
CA LYS A 111 -16.66 -8.00 6.32
C LYS A 111 -17.53 -6.81 5.98
N ARG A 112 -17.10 -5.64 6.41
CA ARG A 112 -17.72 -4.35 6.06
C ARG A 112 -16.81 -3.64 5.07
N PRO A 113 -17.35 -2.82 4.16
CA PRO A 113 -16.50 -1.99 3.31
C PRO A 113 -15.57 -1.08 4.12
N ASP A 114 -14.28 -1.11 3.81
CA ASP A 114 -13.24 -0.23 4.37
C ASP A 114 -12.72 0.74 3.30
N ALA A 115 -12.84 2.03 3.57
CA ALA A 115 -12.38 3.09 2.68
C ALA A 115 -10.85 3.10 2.49
N VAL A 116 -10.10 2.60 3.48
CA VAL A 116 -8.64 2.48 3.39
C VAL A 116 -8.26 1.35 2.43
N ASP A 117 -8.89 0.19 2.53
CA ASP A 117 -8.65 -0.95 1.64
C ASP A 117 -9.02 -0.61 0.18
N ALA A 118 -10.17 0.04 -0.01
CA ALA A 118 -10.57 0.54 -1.32
C ALA A 118 -9.57 1.58 -1.88
N TRP A 119 -9.01 2.43 -1.01
CA TRP A 119 -7.97 3.38 -1.41
C TRP A 119 -6.64 2.69 -1.73
N VAL A 120 -6.25 1.65 -0.99
CA VAL A 120 -5.09 0.81 -1.30
C VAL A 120 -5.23 0.17 -2.69
N ALA A 121 -6.41 -0.40 -2.99
CA ALA A 121 -6.70 -1.00 -4.29
C ALA A 121 -6.63 0.02 -5.43
N LEU A 122 -7.24 1.21 -5.27
CA LEU A 122 -7.17 2.26 -6.29
C LEU A 122 -5.76 2.85 -6.43
N ALA A 123 -5.03 3.04 -5.34
CA ALA A 123 -3.64 3.50 -5.39
C ALA A 123 -2.79 2.52 -6.19
N ALA A 124 -2.91 1.22 -5.96
CA ALA A 124 -2.25 0.19 -6.77
C ALA A 124 -2.63 0.29 -8.24
N ALA A 125 -3.93 0.40 -8.54
CA ALA A 125 -4.45 0.54 -9.90
C ALA A 125 -3.86 1.77 -10.64
N ARG A 126 -3.65 2.89 -9.94
CA ARG A 126 -3.10 4.13 -10.53
C ARG A 126 -1.63 4.04 -10.93
N HIS A 127 -0.87 3.13 -10.34
CA HIS A 127 0.56 3.03 -10.62
C HIS A 127 0.88 2.11 -11.82
N GLY A 128 -0.03 1.19 -12.17
CA GLY A 128 0.24 0.15 -13.16
C GLY A 128 1.28 -0.86 -12.68
N SER A 129 1.09 -2.15 -12.98
CA SER A 129 2.02 -3.22 -12.58
C SER A 129 2.33 -3.22 -11.08
N ALA A 130 1.27 -3.15 -10.26
CA ALA A 130 1.36 -3.07 -8.81
C ALA A 130 1.22 -4.45 -8.14
N VAL A 131 1.88 -4.64 -7.01
CA VAL A 131 1.72 -5.83 -6.16
C VAL A 131 1.34 -5.36 -4.77
N ILE A 132 0.14 -5.72 -4.31
CA ILE A 132 -0.35 -5.40 -2.98
C ILE A 132 -0.04 -6.54 -2.03
N PHE A 133 0.55 -6.21 -0.88
CA PHE A 133 0.89 -7.15 0.18
C PHE A 133 -0.09 -6.97 1.34
N THR A 134 -0.85 -8.01 1.69
CA THR A 134 -1.91 -7.95 2.73
C THR A 134 -2.07 -9.29 3.44
N SER A 135 -2.66 -9.28 4.65
CA SER A 135 -3.12 -10.48 5.35
C SER A 135 -4.49 -10.97 4.86
N ASP A 136 -5.26 -10.11 4.19
CA ASP A 136 -6.66 -10.34 3.83
C ASP A 136 -6.84 -10.19 2.30
N PRO A 137 -6.32 -11.13 1.49
CA PRO A 137 -6.28 -10.98 0.03
C PRO A 137 -7.67 -10.95 -0.61
N ASP A 138 -8.67 -11.55 0.00
CA ASP A 138 -10.05 -11.61 -0.53
C ASP A 138 -10.72 -10.23 -0.50
N ASP A 139 -10.45 -9.42 0.54
CA ASP A 139 -11.03 -8.09 0.69
C ASP A 139 -10.53 -7.16 -0.43
N LEU A 140 -9.22 -7.16 -0.69
CA LEU A 140 -8.64 -6.37 -1.78
C LEU A 140 -9.03 -6.88 -3.16
N GLN A 141 -9.11 -8.19 -3.35
CA GLN A 141 -9.59 -8.76 -4.62
C GLN A 141 -11.03 -8.33 -4.93
N ALA A 142 -11.91 -8.24 -3.94
CA ALA A 142 -13.26 -7.75 -4.13
C ALA A 142 -13.29 -6.30 -4.65
N TYR A 143 -12.40 -5.42 -4.14
CA TYR A 143 -12.28 -4.06 -4.66
C TYR A 143 -11.67 -4.01 -6.06
N LEU A 144 -10.63 -4.81 -6.32
CA LEU A 144 -9.99 -4.87 -7.64
C LEU A 144 -10.95 -5.41 -8.71
N ALA A 145 -11.86 -6.32 -8.36
CA ALA A 145 -12.89 -6.81 -9.27
C ALA A 145 -13.84 -5.70 -9.76
N VAL A 146 -14.11 -4.70 -8.91
CA VAL A 146 -14.91 -3.52 -9.30
C VAL A 146 -14.06 -2.49 -10.06
N LEU A 147 -12.82 -2.26 -9.61
CA LEU A 147 -11.93 -1.26 -10.22
C LEU A 147 -11.35 -1.69 -11.57
N GLN A 148 -11.33 -3.00 -11.85
CA GLN A 148 -10.84 -3.66 -13.06
C GLN A 148 -9.50 -3.13 -13.59
N PRO A 149 -8.44 -3.02 -12.75
CA PRO A 149 -7.16 -2.56 -13.24
C PRO A 149 -6.49 -3.64 -14.12
N PRO A 150 -5.69 -3.24 -15.12
CA PRO A 150 -5.13 -4.18 -16.09
C PRO A 150 -4.01 -5.06 -15.51
N ASP A 151 -3.31 -4.60 -14.47
CA ASP A 151 -2.08 -5.25 -13.97
C ASP A 151 -1.84 -4.94 -12.49
N VAL A 152 -2.65 -5.55 -11.63
CA VAL A 152 -2.49 -5.49 -10.16
C VAL A 152 -2.61 -6.89 -9.60
N HIS A 153 -1.62 -7.29 -8.80
CA HIS A 153 -1.59 -8.57 -8.12
C HIS A 153 -1.71 -8.40 -6.61
N VAL A 154 -2.31 -9.38 -5.94
CA VAL A 154 -2.39 -9.43 -4.47
C VAL A 154 -1.58 -10.61 -3.97
N VAL A 155 -0.68 -10.36 -3.02
CA VAL A 155 0.19 -11.37 -2.41
C VAL A 155 -0.13 -11.46 -0.92
N PRO A 156 -0.56 -12.62 -0.41
CA PRO A 156 -0.80 -12.81 1.01
C PRO A 156 0.52 -12.78 1.78
N VAL A 157 0.52 -12.24 3.01
CA VAL A 157 1.70 -12.14 3.90
C VAL A 157 1.60 -12.95 5.17
#